data_AF-A0A3D5K1R7-F1
#
_entry.id   AF-A0A3D5K1R7-F1
#
_cell.length_a   1.000
_cell.length_b   1.000
_cell.length_c   1.000
_cell.angle_alpha   90.00
_cell.angle_beta   90.00
_cell.angle_gamma   90.00
#
_symmetry.space_group_name_H-M   'P 1'
#
loop_
_entity.id
_entity.type
_entity.pdbx_description
1 polymer ?
#
loop_
_entity_poly.entity_id
_entity_poly.type
_entity_poly.pdbx_seq_one_letter_code
_entity_poly.pdbx_strand_id
1 'polypeptide(L)'
;MALDPERRTALRGAKLRALVAEATDGASVPEPDGDHLFDGTRLWTLASEDEPGSALGVGLLRAGRHGDATPLTVCFDDAFEAALAARWVAALEPTPEVRHVDGRSLVTVAPADEPNPTTDRSPEGFAVEFDDLCRGVGVEPILEHGTWRGEVLGLEVVRAVDGIDPMAGELEGGRSDGLSDARPMIEVGVGRFDREAGVLMRAGRSDAEALAAAADLVRAQRRPGAGAHPLATLARERWMRRDLCAHPELLDLVNLVPVDPAIERLNLRDPAPAPAVGSDADRGRVLVICSVGVDPHLVSAAAELVLREVPDRVVVALPTRDVMTPVKRVMARLRVPTTVVGVACSWDA
;
A
#
# COMPACT_ATOMS: atom_id res chain seq x y z
N MET A 1 -17.35 -24.67 -4.89
CA MET A 1 -16.56 -25.45 -3.93
C MET A 1 -15.12 -25.00 -4.12
N ALA A 2 -14.48 -24.37 -3.13
CA ALA A 2 -13.11 -23.92 -3.26
C ALA A 2 -12.19 -25.13 -3.47
N LEU A 3 -11.31 -25.08 -4.47
CA LEU A 3 -10.28 -26.10 -4.66
C LEU A 3 -9.37 -26.13 -3.42
N ASP A 4 -8.86 -27.32 -3.08
CA ASP A 4 -7.85 -27.40 -2.03
C ASP A 4 -6.58 -26.61 -2.43
N PRO A 5 -5.82 -26.06 -1.47
CA PRO A 5 -4.65 -25.24 -1.75
C PRO A 5 -3.52 -25.94 -2.52
N GLU A 6 -3.25 -27.22 -2.24
CA GLU A 6 -2.19 -27.99 -2.91
C GLU A 6 -2.57 -28.23 -4.36
N ARG A 7 -3.83 -28.61 -4.61
CA ARG A 7 -4.34 -28.79 -5.98
C ARG A 7 -4.38 -27.48 -6.76
N ARG A 8 -4.72 -26.36 -6.12
CA ARG A 8 -4.63 -25.03 -6.76
C ARG A 8 -3.19 -24.72 -7.17
N THR A 9 -2.24 -24.95 -6.27
CA THR A 9 -0.81 -24.72 -6.52
C THR A 9 -0.28 -25.60 -7.67
N ALA A 10 -0.64 -26.89 -7.69
CA ALA A 10 -0.25 -27.81 -8.75
C ALA A 10 -0.83 -27.41 -10.12
N LEU A 11 -2.08 -26.96 -10.18
CA LEU A 11 -2.70 -26.47 -11.42
C LEU A 11 -2.03 -25.19 -11.93
N ARG A 12 -1.68 -24.26 -11.04
CA ARG A 12 -0.98 -23.04 -11.41
C ARG A 12 0.43 -23.31 -11.92
N GLY A 13 1.16 -24.24 -11.29
CA GLY A 13 2.45 -24.72 -11.80
C GLY A 13 2.32 -25.37 -13.18
N ALA A 14 1.34 -26.26 -13.37
CA ALA A 14 1.08 -26.89 -14.67
C ALA A 14 0.76 -25.86 -15.76
N LYS A 15 -0.04 -24.84 -15.43
CA LYS A 15 -0.33 -23.71 -16.32
C LYS A 15 0.94 -22.94 -16.68
N LEU A 16 1.73 -22.51 -15.69
CA LEU A 16 2.98 -21.80 -15.93
C LEU A 16 3.93 -22.61 -16.83
N ARG A 17 4.10 -23.90 -16.56
CA ARG A 17 4.94 -24.78 -17.38
C ARG A 17 4.47 -24.83 -18.84
N ALA A 18 3.15 -24.92 -19.06
CA ALA A 18 2.59 -24.93 -20.41
C ALA A 18 2.83 -23.60 -21.15
N LEU A 19 2.65 -22.46 -20.46
CA LEU A 19 2.91 -21.12 -21.00
C LEU A 19 4.39 -20.95 -21.37
N VAL A 20 5.31 -21.39 -20.51
CA VAL A 20 6.75 -21.33 -20.78
C VAL A 20 7.11 -22.24 -21.96
N ALA A 21 6.59 -23.46 -22.00
CA ALA A 21 6.85 -24.39 -23.11
C ALA A 21 6.42 -23.80 -24.46
N GLU A 22 5.29 -23.11 -24.51
CA GLU A 22 4.81 -22.41 -25.71
C GLU A 22 5.69 -21.22 -26.06
N ALA A 23 6.11 -20.42 -25.07
CA ALA A 23 6.96 -19.25 -25.29
C ALA A 23 8.43 -19.58 -25.68
N THR A 24 8.90 -20.80 -25.38
CA THR A 24 10.26 -21.26 -25.68
C THR A 24 10.30 -22.32 -26.78
N ASP A 25 9.32 -22.34 -27.68
CA ASP A 25 9.22 -23.26 -28.83
C ASP A 25 9.41 -24.76 -28.46
N GLY A 26 8.85 -25.18 -27.32
CA GLY A 26 8.85 -26.57 -26.89
C GLY A 26 10.18 -27.08 -26.31
N ALA A 27 11.08 -26.19 -25.90
CA ALA A 27 12.26 -26.56 -25.11
C ALA A 27 11.88 -27.40 -23.87
N SER A 28 12.80 -28.24 -23.39
CA SER A 28 12.57 -29.04 -22.18
C SER A 28 12.39 -28.12 -20.98
N VAL A 29 11.14 -27.94 -20.54
CA VAL A 29 10.81 -27.07 -19.40
C VAL A 29 10.99 -27.83 -18.08
N PRO A 30 11.73 -27.26 -17.09
CA PRO A 30 11.85 -27.82 -15.75
C PRO A 30 10.52 -27.91 -14.97
N GLU A 31 10.55 -28.58 -13.82
CA GLU A 31 9.41 -28.63 -12.91
C GLU A 31 9.21 -27.26 -12.22
N PRO A 32 7.99 -26.69 -12.22
CA PRO A 32 7.69 -25.47 -11.48
C PRO A 32 7.69 -25.68 -9.96
N ASP A 33 8.09 -24.65 -9.21
CA ASP A 33 7.88 -24.50 -7.77
C ASP A 33 6.67 -23.59 -7.54
N GLY A 34 5.47 -24.20 -7.57
CA GLY A 34 4.20 -23.49 -7.50
C GLY A 34 4.05 -22.50 -8.65
N ASP A 35 4.06 -21.22 -8.34
CA ASP A 35 3.89 -20.12 -9.30
C ASP A 35 5.21 -19.66 -9.95
N HIS A 36 6.30 -20.40 -9.76
CA HIS A 36 7.62 -20.01 -10.22
C HIS A 36 8.32 -21.11 -11.00
N LEU A 37 9.08 -20.74 -12.02
CA LEU A 37 9.82 -21.68 -12.86
C LEU A 37 11.13 -21.05 -13.33
N PHE A 38 12.27 -21.62 -12.93
CA PHE A 38 13.58 -21.21 -13.44
C PHE A 38 14.00 -22.14 -14.58
N ASP A 39 14.18 -21.60 -15.79
CA ASP A 39 14.51 -22.41 -16.98
C ASP A 39 16.02 -22.65 -17.18
N GLY A 40 16.84 -22.24 -16.20
CA GLY A 40 18.30 -22.24 -16.30
C GLY A 40 18.89 -20.88 -16.68
N THR A 41 18.08 -19.98 -17.24
CA THR A 41 18.53 -18.66 -17.71
C THR A 41 17.72 -17.51 -17.13
N ARG A 42 16.41 -17.68 -16.93
CA ARG A 42 15.52 -16.68 -16.34
C ARG A 42 14.49 -17.30 -15.42
N LEU A 43 13.99 -16.49 -14.50
CA LEU A 43 12.86 -16.86 -13.66
C LEU A 43 11.55 -16.41 -14.32
N TRP A 44 10.61 -17.33 -14.46
CA TRP A 44 9.22 -17.06 -14.82
C TRP A 44 8.37 -17.11 -13.57
N THR A 45 7.44 -16.16 -13.42
CA THR A 45 6.48 -16.10 -12.31
C THR A 45 5.08 -15.90 -12.84
N LEU A 46 4.11 -16.71 -12.41
CA LEU A 46 2.70 -16.49 -12.68
C LEU A 46 2.09 -15.70 -11.52
N ALA A 47 1.53 -14.52 -11.80
CA ALA A 47 0.88 -13.70 -10.79
C ALA A 47 -0.34 -14.41 -10.19
N SER A 48 -0.54 -14.26 -8.88
CA SER A 48 -1.75 -14.76 -8.20
C SER A 48 -2.97 -13.97 -8.67
N GLU A 49 -4.11 -14.65 -8.75
CA GLU A 49 -5.41 -13.98 -8.96
C GLU A 49 -5.82 -13.15 -7.73
N ASP A 50 -5.45 -13.61 -6.54
CA ASP A 50 -5.86 -12.99 -5.27
C ASP A 50 -4.98 -11.78 -4.91
N GLU A 51 -3.68 -11.84 -5.26
CA GLU A 51 -2.68 -10.82 -4.91
C GLU A 51 -1.71 -10.54 -6.08
N PRO A 52 -2.19 -10.08 -7.24
CA PRO A 52 -1.35 -9.87 -8.42
C PRO A 52 -0.24 -8.84 -8.19
N GLY A 53 -0.52 -7.78 -7.42
CA GLY A 53 0.43 -6.71 -7.11
C GLY A 53 1.68 -7.15 -6.35
N SER A 54 1.69 -8.34 -5.75
CA SER A 54 2.82 -8.89 -5.00
C SER A 54 3.82 -9.65 -5.90
N ALA A 55 3.38 -10.06 -7.10
CA ALA A 55 4.11 -10.98 -7.97
C ALA A 55 5.49 -10.46 -8.40
N LEU A 56 5.59 -9.15 -8.65
CA LEU A 56 6.85 -8.51 -9.03
C LEU A 56 7.89 -8.58 -7.88
N GLY A 57 7.50 -8.21 -6.67
CA GLY A 57 8.38 -8.24 -5.50
C GLY A 57 8.83 -9.67 -5.15
N VAL A 58 7.88 -10.61 -5.11
CA VAL A 58 8.18 -12.03 -4.87
C VAL A 58 9.08 -12.61 -5.96
N GLY A 59 8.78 -12.31 -7.22
CA GLY A 59 9.57 -12.75 -8.38
C GLY A 59 11.02 -12.26 -8.30
N LEU A 60 11.25 -10.99 -7.96
CA LEU A 60 12.60 -10.42 -7.84
C LEU A 60 13.39 -11.04 -6.68
N LEU A 61 12.74 -11.23 -5.52
CA LEU A 61 13.36 -11.88 -4.37
C LEU A 61 13.77 -13.33 -4.69
N ARG A 62 12.95 -14.05 -5.46
CA ARG A 62 13.25 -15.42 -5.92
C ARG A 62 14.33 -15.44 -6.99
N ALA A 63 14.29 -14.53 -7.97
CA ALA A 63 15.28 -14.44 -9.04
C ALA A 63 16.69 -14.22 -8.45
N GLY A 64 16.81 -13.41 -7.39
CA GLY A 64 18.07 -13.18 -6.68
C GLY A 64 18.69 -14.42 -6.03
N ARG A 65 17.97 -15.55 -5.91
CA ARG A 65 18.53 -16.84 -5.47
C ARG A 65 19.38 -17.52 -6.56
N HIS A 66 19.17 -17.14 -7.82
CA HIS A 66 19.91 -17.63 -8.99
C HIS A 66 21.00 -16.65 -9.44
N GLY A 67 21.04 -15.46 -8.85
CA GLY A 67 22.02 -14.40 -9.13
C GLY A 67 21.34 -13.03 -9.26
N ASP A 68 22.04 -11.96 -8.91
CA ASP A 68 21.46 -10.61 -8.87
C ASP A 68 21.03 -10.08 -10.25
N ALA A 69 21.67 -10.56 -11.32
CA ALA A 69 21.36 -10.22 -12.70
C ALA A 69 20.37 -11.20 -13.37
N THR A 70 19.77 -12.13 -12.62
CA THR A 70 18.83 -13.11 -13.19
C THR A 70 17.63 -12.38 -13.79
N PRO A 71 17.37 -12.54 -15.11
CA PRO A 71 16.19 -11.97 -15.74
C PRO A 71 14.91 -12.55 -15.13
N LEU A 72 13.87 -11.72 -15.05
CA LEU A 72 12.56 -12.08 -14.52
C LEU A 72 11.51 -11.82 -15.62
N THR A 73 10.60 -12.78 -15.82
CA THR A 73 9.31 -12.56 -16.48
C THR A 73 8.19 -12.75 -15.48
N VAL A 74 7.26 -11.80 -15.42
CA VAL A 74 6.02 -11.93 -14.64
C VAL A 74 4.84 -12.00 -15.62
N CYS A 75 4.07 -13.07 -15.51
CA CYS A 75 2.91 -13.37 -16.35
C CYS A 75 1.63 -13.09 -15.56
N PHE A 76 0.70 -12.33 -16.14
CA PHE A 76 -0.56 -11.94 -15.53
C PHE A 76 -1.73 -12.44 -16.36
N ASP A 77 -2.73 -12.98 -15.67
CA ASP A 77 -3.99 -13.41 -16.29
C ASP A 77 -4.93 -12.26 -16.62
N ASP A 78 -4.87 -11.19 -15.83
CA ASP A 78 -5.66 -9.99 -16.05
C ASP A 78 -4.84 -8.93 -16.82
N ALA A 79 -5.41 -8.41 -17.90
CA ALA A 79 -4.73 -7.45 -18.77
C ALA A 79 -4.48 -6.10 -18.08
N PHE A 80 -5.35 -5.68 -17.17
CA PHE A 80 -5.19 -4.44 -16.43
C PHE A 80 -4.06 -4.56 -15.40
N GLU A 81 -4.01 -5.65 -14.64
CA GLU A 81 -2.89 -5.95 -13.73
C GLU A 81 -1.56 -6.08 -14.49
N ALA A 82 -1.58 -6.71 -15.68
CA ALA A 82 -0.41 -6.77 -16.56
C ALA A 82 0.07 -5.35 -16.97
N ALA A 83 -0.86 -4.46 -17.32
CA ALA A 83 -0.54 -3.09 -17.71
C ALA A 83 0.02 -2.26 -16.53
N LEU A 84 -0.53 -2.45 -15.32
CA LEU A 84 0.01 -1.85 -14.09
C LEU A 84 1.44 -2.33 -13.81
N ALA A 85 1.68 -3.64 -13.88
CA ALA A 85 3.02 -4.19 -13.69
C ALA A 85 4.01 -3.73 -14.77
N ALA A 86 3.56 -3.63 -16.03
CA ALA A 86 4.35 -3.10 -17.13
C ALA A 86 4.76 -1.63 -16.90
N ARG A 87 3.92 -0.84 -16.22
CA ARG A 87 4.29 0.50 -15.75
C ARG A 87 5.35 0.43 -14.65
N TRP A 88 5.15 -0.38 -13.61
CA TRP A 88 6.10 -0.49 -12.49
C TRP A 88 7.52 -0.87 -12.92
N VAL A 89 7.67 -1.82 -13.86
CA VAL A 89 8.99 -2.26 -14.31
C VAL A 89 9.80 -1.17 -15.00
N ALA A 90 9.16 -0.10 -15.50
CA ALA A 90 9.85 1.07 -16.04
C ALA A 90 10.73 1.78 -15.01
N ALA A 91 10.37 1.70 -13.72
CA ALA A 91 11.16 2.26 -12.62
C ALA A 91 12.35 1.37 -12.19
N LEU A 92 12.54 0.20 -12.83
CA LEU A 92 13.53 -0.80 -12.44
C LEU A 92 14.63 -1.00 -13.49
N GLU A 93 15.84 -1.27 -13.01
CA GLU A 93 17.01 -1.66 -13.79
C GLU A 93 17.74 -2.86 -13.11
N PRO A 94 18.06 -3.94 -13.83
CA PRO A 94 17.57 -4.26 -15.17
C PRO A 94 16.05 -4.40 -15.18
N THR A 95 15.40 -4.05 -16.29
CA THR A 95 13.94 -4.05 -16.41
C THR A 95 13.40 -5.48 -16.52
N PRO A 96 12.56 -5.96 -15.58
CA PRO A 96 11.85 -7.24 -15.74
C PRO A 96 10.89 -7.22 -16.94
N GLU A 97 10.64 -8.38 -17.53
CA GLU A 97 9.63 -8.53 -18.58
C GLU A 97 8.25 -8.78 -17.95
N VAL A 98 7.22 -8.15 -18.50
CA VAL A 98 5.82 -8.37 -18.12
C VAL A 98 5.05 -8.90 -19.32
N ARG A 99 4.26 -9.96 -19.10
CA ARG A 99 3.43 -10.60 -20.13
C ARG A 99 2.00 -10.74 -19.65
N HIS A 100 1.05 -10.57 -20.58
CA HIS A 100 -0.34 -10.95 -20.39
C HIS A 100 -0.57 -12.35 -20.94
N VAL A 101 -1.38 -13.16 -20.25
CA VAL A 101 -1.78 -14.51 -20.68
C VAL A 101 -3.03 -14.38 -21.55
N ASP A 102 -2.89 -14.62 -22.86
CA ASP A 102 -4.02 -14.69 -23.79
C ASP A 102 -4.22 -16.14 -24.23
N GLY A 103 -5.18 -16.81 -23.58
CA GLY A 103 -5.43 -18.23 -23.76
C GLY A 103 -4.24 -19.09 -23.32
N ARG A 104 -3.43 -19.52 -24.29
CA ARG A 104 -2.21 -20.32 -24.05
C ARG A 104 -0.91 -19.57 -24.38
N SER A 105 -1.04 -18.38 -24.96
CA SER A 105 0.10 -17.60 -25.41
C SER A 105 0.41 -16.48 -24.42
N LEU A 106 1.69 -16.10 -24.35
CA LEU A 106 2.13 -14.92 -23.61
C LEU A 106 2.28 -13.77 -24.59
N VAL A 107 1.55 -12.68 -24.39
CA VAL A 107 1.58 -11.49 -25.25
C VAL A 107 2.16 -10.28 -24.53
N THR A 108 2.77 -9.37 -25.29
CA THR A 108 3.26 -8.10 -24.77
C THR A 108 2.07 -7.21 -24.41
N VAL A 109 2.18 -6.44 -23.33
CA VAL A 109 1.18 -5.47 -22.88
C VAL A 109 1.80 -4.08 -22.85
N ALA A 110 1.03 -3.06 -23.22
CA ALA A 110 1.45 -1.67 -23.06
C ALA A 110 1.34 -1.29 -21.56
N PRO A 111 2.24 -0.43 -21.04
CA PRO A 111 2.11 0.07 -19.67
C PRO A 111 0.80 0.85 -19.54
N ALA A 112 0.18 0.77 -18.36
CA ALA A 112 -0.93 1.62 -17.99
C ALA A 112 -0.49 3.10 -17.97
N ASP A 113 -1.47 4.02 -18.01
CA ASP A 113 -1.23 5.47 -18.00
C ASP A 113 -0.40 5.93 -16.80
N GLU A 114 0.19 7.13 -16.87
CA GLU A 114 0.97 7.66 -15.76
C GLU A 114 0.17 7.73 -14.45
N PRO A 115 0.80 7.40 -13.31
CA PRO A 115 0.10 7.45 -12.02
C PRO A 115 -0.18 8.91 -11.65
N ASN A 116 -1.44 9.23 -11.37
CA ASN A 116 -1.84 10.56 -10.96
C ASN A 116 -2.15 10.60 -9.46
N PRO A 117 -1.77 11.68 -8.76
CA PRO A 117 -2.17 11.87 -7.37
C PRO A 117 -3.69 12.01 -7.27
N THR A 118 -4.28 11.48 -6.20
CA THR A 118 -5.71 11.65 -5.93
C THR A 118 -5.96 13.08 -5.47
N THR A 119 -6.96 13.75 -6.02
CA THR A 119 -7.38 15.09 -5.58
C THR A 119 -8.46 15.00 -4.51
N ASP A 120 -8.47 15.96 -3.58
CA ASP A 120 -9.62 16.18 -2.70
C ASP A 120 -10.87 16.47 -3.54
N ARG A 121 -11.97 15.77 -3.24
CA ARG A 121 -13.27 15.96 -3.89
C ARG A 121 -14.36 16.36 -2.89
N SER A 122 -13.97 16.62 -1.63
CA SER A 122 -14.91 17.00 -0.59
C SER A 122 -15.50 18.40 -0.82
N PRO A 123 -16.71 18.69 -0.30
CA PRO A 123 -17.32 20.01 -0.41
C PRO A 123 -16.44 21.12 0.19
N GLU A 124 -16.62 22.35 -0.30
CA GLU A 124 -15.92 23.52 0.24
C GLU A 124 -16.17 23.67 1.75
N GLY A 125 -15.11 23.94 2.51
CA GLY A 125 -15.16 24.06 3.97
C GLY A 125 -15.09 22.74 4.74
N PHE A 126 -15.38 21.59 4.13
CA PHE A 126 -15.39 20.29 4.81
C PHE A 126 -14.02 19.94 5.40
N ALA A 127 -12.93 20.21 4.66
CA ALA A 127 -11.57 19.97 5.14
C ALA A 127 -11.26 20.68 6.47
N VAL A 128 -11.74 21.92 6.64
CA VAL A 128 -11.54 22.70 7.88
C VAL A 128 -12.37 22.12 9.02
N GLU A 129 -13.64 21.81 8.76
CA GLU A 129 -14.53 21.20 9.76
C GLU A 129 -14.00 19.84 10.25
N PHE A 130 -13.49 19.01 9.34
CA PHE A 130 -12.92 17.70 9.66
C PHE A 130 -11.58 17.83 10.42
N ASP A 131 -10.74 18.79 10.04
CA ASP A 131 -9.50 19.10 10.76
C ASP A 131 -9.78 19.54 12.19
N ASP A 132 -10.74 20.46 12.39
CA ASP A 132 -11.16 20.92 13.71
C ASP A 132 -11.72 19.78 14.59
N LEU A 133 -12.57 18.92 14.02
CA LEU A 133 -13.10 17.73 14.70
C LEU A 133 -11.97 16.80 15.18
N CYS A 134 -11.03 16.48 14.29
CA CYS A 134 -9.93 15.56 14.61
C CYS A 134 -8.98 16.17 15.65
N ARG A 135 -8.49 17.39 15.39
CA ARG A 135 -7.51 18.06 16.27
C ARG A 135 -8.10 18.38 17.63
N GLY A 136 -9.40 18.70 17.71
CA GLY A 136 -10.11 18.96 18.97
C GLY A 136 -10.04 17.81 19.98
N VAL A 137 -9.79 16.58 19.51
CA VAL A 137 -9.64 15.38 20.36
C VAL A 137 -8.27 14.70 20.18
N GLY A 138 -7.29 15.41 19.62
CA GLY A 138 -5.91 14.95 19.44
C GLY A 138 -5.72 13.84 18.42
N VAL A 139 -6.60 13.78 17.41
CA VAL A 139 -6.51 12.87 16.26
C VAL A 139 -5.87 13.62 15.09
N GLU A 140 -5.01 12.95 14.33
CA GLU A 140 -4.31 13.54 13.18
C GLU A 140 -5.14 13.36 11.91
N PRO A 141 -5.64 14.44 11.28
CA PRO A 141 -6.38 14.33 10.04
C PRO A 141 -5.42 14.12 8.86
N ILE A 142 -5.82 13.24 7.94
CA ILE A 142 -5.11 12.94 6.69
C ILE A 142 -6.11 12.77 5.56
N LEU A 143 -5.84 13.39 4.42
CA LEU A 143 -6.51 13.08 3.18
C LEU A 143 -5.73 11.95 2.50
N GLU A 144 -6.37 10.81 2.30
CA GLU A 144 -5.75 9.66 1.64
C GLU A 144 -6.70 9.08 0.60
N HIS A 145 -6.26 9.03 -0.66
CA HIS A 145 -7.07 8.59 -1.80
C HIS A 145 -8.43 9.30 -1.89
N GLY A 146 -8.42 10.62 -1.69
CA GLY A 146 -9.64 11.45 -1.74
C GLY A 146 -10.59 11.25 -0.56
N THR A 147 -10.24 10.38 0.41
CA THR A 147 -11.01 10.16 1.63
C THR A 147 -10.32 10.84 2.81
N TRP A 148 -11.05 11.69 3.53
CA TRP A 148 -10.61 12.23 4.82
C TRP A 148 -10.65 11.16 5.90
N ARG A 149 -9.53 10.98 6.61
CA ARG A 149 -9.34 10.00 7.68
C ARG A 149 -8.70 10.67 8.88
N GLY A 150 -8.98 10.18 10.07
CA GLY A 150 -8.32 10.63 11.30
C GLY A 150 -7.57 9.47 11.95
N GLU A 151 -6.30 9.70 12.28
CA GLU A 151 -5.40 8.68 12.79
C GLU A 151 -4.92 8.95 14.22
N VAL A 152 -4.72 7.88 14.99
CA VAL A 152 -3.96 7.89 16.26
C VAL A 152 -2.72 7.04 16.06
N LEU A 153 -1.54 7.69 16.07
CA LEU A 153 -0.25 7.03 15.81
C LEU A 153 -0.29 6.16 14.54
N GLY A 154 -0.89 6.67 13.46
CA GLY A 154 -1.02 5.96 12.19
C GLY A 154 -2.17 4.95 12.08
N LEU A 155 -3.02 4.80 13.11
CA LEU A 155 -4.23 3.96 13.02
C LEU A 155 -5.46 4.79 12.78
N GLU A 156 -6.16 4.51 11.68
CA GLU A 156 -7.46 5.11 11.38
C GLU A 156 -8.47 4.79 12.50
N VAL A 157 -9.04 5.85 13.07
CA VAL A 157 -10.13 5.81 14.05
C VAL A 157 -11.39 6.50 13.55
N VAL A 158 -11.29 7.25 12.44
CA VAL A 158 -12.43 7.92 11.81
C VAL A 158 -12.18 8.07 10.32
N ARG A 159 -13.26 8.03 9.52
CA ARG A 159 -13.22 8.42 8.11
C ARG A 159 -14.49 9.15 7.70
N ALA A 160 -14.37 10.01 6.71
CA ALA A 160 -15.49 10.52 5.94
C ALA A 160 -15.97 9.44 4.95
N VAL A 161 -17.29 9.31 4.80
CA VAL A 161 -17.91 8.46 3.79
C VAL A 161 -18.96 9.26 3.03
N ASP A 162 -19.12 8.94 1.76
CA ASP A 162 -20.21 9.48 0.95
C ASP A 162 -21.54 9.03 1.55
N GLY A 163 -22.40 9.99 1.89
CA GLY A 163 -23.68 9.72 2.52
C GLY A 163 -24.53 10.97 2.60
N ILE A 164 -25.84 10.80 2.75
CA ILE A 164 -26.74 11.87 3.18
C ILE A 164 -26.74 11.79 4.70
N ASP A 165 -26.32 12.85 5.38
CA ASP A 165 -26.51 12.96 6.83
C ASP A 165 -27.99 12.74 7.16
N PRO A 166 -28.37 11.65 7.88
CA PRO A 166 -29.76 11.38 8.20
C PRO A 166 -30.38 12.46 9.10
N MET A 167 -29.57 13.32 9.73
CA MET A 167 -30.02 14.50 10.48
C MET A 167 -30.16 15.77 9.62
N ALA A 168 -29.61 15.80 8.40
CA ALA A 168 -29.79 16.92 7.47
C ALA A 168 -31.16 16.92 6.78
N GLY A 169 -31.97 15.87 7.02
CA GLY A 169 -33.28 15.64 6.40
C GLY A 169 -34.45 16.50 6.89
N GLU A 170 -34.25 17.66 7.52
CA GLU A 170 -35.33 18.60 7.88
C GLU A 170 -34.93 20.09 7.76
N LEU A 171 -34.12 20.48 6.77
CA LEU A 171 -33.98 21.89 6.38
C LEU A 171 -34.54 22.12 4.97
N GLU A 172 -35.44 23.09 4.89
CA GLU A 172 -36.46 23.32 3.89
C GLU A 172 -35.98 23.57 2.44
N GLY A 173 -36.72 23.00 1.48
CA GLY A 173 -37.19 23.75 0.30
C GLY A 173 -36.15 24.43 -0.61
N GLY A 174 -35.21 23.68 -1.16
CA GLY A 174 -34.31 24.16 -2.23
C GLY A 174 -34.32 23.23 -3.44
N ARG A 175 -34.52 23.77 -4.65
CA ARG A 175 -34.35 23.04 -5.92
C ARG A 175 -32.89 22.64 -6.07
N SER A 176 -32.59 21.34 -6.16
CA SER A 176 -31.24 20.84 -6.40
C SER A 176 -30.96 20.71 -7.90
N ASP A 177 -30.02 21.51 -8.40
CA ASP A 177 -29.45 21.38 -9.73
C ASP A 177 -28.39 20.27 -9.73
N GLY A 178 -28.82 19.01 -9.67
CA GLY A 178 -28.08 17.83 -10.16
C GLY A 178 -26.69 17.47 -9.60
N LEU A 179 -26.09 18.30 -8.73
CA LEU A 179 -24.86 18.00 -7.99
C LEU A 179 -25.27 17.68 -6.55
N SER A 180 -24.89 16.51 -6.06
CA SER A 180 -25.30 16.03 -4.73
C SER A 180 -24.77 16.95 -3.62
N ASP A 181 -25.65 17.76 -3.01
CA ASP A 181 -25.45 18.52 -1.74
C ASP A 181 -25.27 17.59 -0.50
N ALA A 182 -25.09 16.29 -0.70
CA ALA A 182 -24.91 15.33 0.38
C ALA A 182 -23.58 15.59 1.10
N ARG A 183 -23.66 16.12 2.33
CA ARG A 183 -22.51 16.29 3.22
C ARG A 183 -21.95 14.92 3.62
N PRO A 184 -20.63 14.68 3.52
CA PRO A 184 -20.03 13.42 3.94
C PRO A 184 -20.37 13.08 5.39
N MET A 185 -20.73 11.84 5.65
CA MET A 185 -20.99 11.33 7.00
C MET A 185 -19.69 10.92 7.66
N ILE A 186 -19.62 11.03 9.00
CA ILE A 186 -18.46 10.64 9.80
C ILE A 186 -18.66 9.25 10.41
N GLU A 187 -17.79 8.31 10.04
CA GLU A 187 -17.76 6.98 10.65
C GLU A 187 -16.57 6.83 11.61
N VAL A 188 -16.86 6.66 12.90
CA VAL A 188 -15.86 6.46 13.96
C VAL A 188 -15.73 4.99 14.32
N GLY A 189 -14.50 4.49 14.38
CA GLY A 189 -14.15 3.11 14.75
C GLY A 189 -12.89 2.60 14.04
N VAL A 190 -12.24 1.60 14.64
CA VAL A 190 -11.05 0.93 14.09
C VAL A 190 -11.47 -0.18 13.14
N GLY A 191 -11.45 0.14 11.84
CA GLY A 191 -11.85 -0.79 10.79
C GLY A 191 -13.36 -0.87 10.59
N ARG A 192 -13.76 -1.58 9.53
CA ARG A 192 -15.15 -1.57 9.02
C ARG A 192 -16.18 -2.04 10.05
N PHE A 193 -15.95 -3.18 10.68
CA PHE A 193 -16.93 -3.76 11.62
C PHE A 193 -17.13 -2.91 12.87
N ASP A 194 -16.06 -2.27 13.36
CA ASP A 194 -16.15 -1.38 14.52
C ASP A 194 -16.93 -0.12 14.18
N ARG A 195 -16.75 0.44 12.97
CA ARG A 195 -17.52 1.59 12.48
C ARG A 195 -19.00 1.27 12.30
N GLU A 196 -19.33 0.13 11.69
CA GLU A 196 -20.71 -0.33 11.53
C GLU A 196 -21.40 -0.52 12.90
N ALA A 197 -20.71 -1.13 13.87
CA ALA A 197 -21.21 -1.25 15.24
C ALA A 197 -21.35 0.12 15.93
N GLY A 198 -20.37 1.00 15.75
CA GLY A 198 -20.35 2.35 16.33
C GLY A 198 -21.48 3.24 15.82
N VAL A 199 -21.91 3.09 14.56
CA VAL A 199 -23.10 3.78 14.03
C VAL A 199 -24.38 3.28 14.73
N LEU A 200 -24.52 1.97 14.94
CA LEU A 200 -25.70 1.39 15.62
C LEU A 200 -25.77 1.74 17.11
N MET A 201 -24.61 1.92 17.76
CA MET A 201 -24.50 2.21 19.19
C MET A 201 -24.47 3.72 19.52
N ARG A 202 -24.60 4.59 18.51
CA ARG A 202 -24.43 6.05 18.64
C ARG A 202 -25.63 6.83 19.21
N ALA A 203 -26.68 6.16 19.67
CA ALA A 203 -27.90 6.81 20.16
C ALA A 203 -27.59 7.81 21.30
N GLY A 204 -27.54 9.11 20.96
CA GLY A 204 -27.37 10.23 21.90
C GLY A 204 -25.94 10.77 22.10
N ARG A 205 -24.94 10.36 21.29
CA ARG A 205 -23.57 10.93 21.35
C ARG A 205 -23.24 11.78 20.13
N SER A 206 -22.49 12.86 20.33
CA SER A 206 -21.88 13.63 19.23
C SER A 206 -20.71 12.90 18.58
N ASP A 207 -20.37 13.27 17.35
CA ASP A 207 -19.20 12.70 16.65
C ASP A 207 -17.88 12.97 17.39
N ALA A 208 -17.75 14.14 18.03
CA ALA A 208 -16.58 14.48 18.84
C ALA A 208 -16.45 13.56 20.07
N GLU A 209 -17.55 13.27 20.77
CA GLU A 209 -17.54 12.35 21.92
C GLU A 209 -17.23 10.91 21.50
N ALA A 210 -17.79 10.46 20.37
CA ALA A 210 -17.50 9.14 19.82
C ALA A 210 -16.02 9.04 19.42
N LEU A 211 -15.49 10.06 18.73
CA LEU A 211 -14.10 10.10 18.28
C LEU A 211 -13.12 10.15 19.46
N ALA A 212 -13.39 10.97 20.49
CA ALA A 212 -12.59 11.02 21.69
C ALA A 212 -12.50 9.64 22.36
N ALA A 213 -13.64 8.96 22.54
CA ALA A 213 -13.67 7.64 23.15
C ALA A 213 -12.89 6.58 22.34
N ALA A 214 -13.03 6.57 21.01
CA ALA A 214 -12.28 5.67 20.14
C ALA A 214 -10.77 5.98 20.18
N ALA A 215 -10.40 7.26 20.14
CA ALA A 215 -9.01 7.70 20.19
C ALA A 215 -8.34 7.30 21.52
N ASP A 216 -9.03 7.48 22.65
CA ASP A 216 -8.51 7.11 23.97
C ASP A 216 -8.32 5.60 24.12
N LEU A 217 -9.25 4.80 23.57
CA LEU A 217 -9.11 3.35 23.53
C LEU A 217 -7.86 2.93 22.72
N VAL A 218 -7.62 3.57 21.58
CA VAL A 218 -6.41 3.31 20.79
C VAL A 218 -5.16 3.75 21.53
N ARG A 219 -5.12 4.94 22.13
CA ARG A 219 -3.95 5.44 22.90
C ARG A 219 -3.60 4.53 24.07
N ALA A 220 -4.59 3.98 24.76
CA ALA A 220 -4.37 3.06 25.88
C ALA A 220 -3.63 1.77 25.45
N GLN A 221 -3.79 1.37 24.18
CA GLN A 221 -3.20 0.14 23.62
C GLN A 221 -1.99 0.41 22.72
N ARG A 222 -1.90 1.56 22.03
CA ARG A 222 -0.75 1.96 21.21
C ARG A 222 0.30 2.68 22.04
N ARG A 223 0.97 1.90 22.88
CA ARG A 223 2.08 2.36 23.71
C ARG A 223 3.24 1.39 23.67
N PRO A 224 4.46 1.84 23.99
CA PRO A 224 5.61 0.96 24.09
C PRO A 224 5.33 -0.20 25.05
N GLY A 225 5.75 -1.41 24.66
CA GLY A 225 5.55 -2.62 25.46
C GLY A 225 4.12 -3.15 25.56
N ALA A 226 3.17 -2.67 24.76
CA ALA A 226 1.78 -3.16 24.75
C ALA A 226 1.59 -4.63 24.29
N GLY A 227 2.67 -5.29 23.88
CA GLY A 227 2.67 -6.72 23.54
C GLY A 227 1.86 -7.03 22.28
N ALA A 228 1.09 -8.11 22.33
CA ALA A 228 0.37 -8.66 21.17
C ALA A 228 -1.05 -8.09 20.97
N HIS A 229 -1.42 -6.99 21.65
CA HIS A 229 -2.76 -6.42 21.50
C HIS A 229 -3.00 -5.99 20.04
N PRO A 230 -4.13 -6.35 19.38
CA PRO A 230 -4.35 -6.06 17.96
C PRO A 230 -4.14 -4.59 17.60
N LEU A 231 -4.69 -3.65 18.40
CA LEU A 231 -4.52 -2.22 18.14
C LEU A 231 -3.07 -1.74 18.15
N ALA A 232 -2.18 -2.43 18.88
CA ALA A 232 -0.76 -2.13 18.95
C ALA A 232 0.03 -2.71 17.76
N THR A 233 -0.54 -3.65 16.99
CA THR A 233 0.19 -4.40 15.96
C THR A 233 -0.25 -4.09 14.53
N LEU A 234 -1.47 -3.57 14.33
CA LEU A 234 -2.00 -3.14 13.03
C LEU A 234 -1.23 -1.92 12.48
N ALA A 235 -1.19 -1.72 11.16
CA ALA A 235 -0.69 -0.49 10.51
C ALA A 235 0.58 0.14 11.14
N ARG A 236 1.58 -0.68 11.51
CA ARG A 236 2.81 -0.21 12.19
C ARG A 236 3.72 0.61 11.27
N GLU A 237 3.64 0.37 9.98
CA GLU A 237 4.21 1.18 8.91
C GLU A 237 3.75 2.66 8.99
N ARG A 238 2.47 2.91 9.30
CA ARG A 238 1.92 4.27 9.43
C ARG A 238 2.33 4.90 10.75
N TRP A 239 2.42 4.10 11.81
CA TRP A 239 3.00 4.57 13.07
C TRP A 239 4.44 5.05 12.84
N MET A 240 5.27 4.22 12.20
CA MET A 240 6.65 4.59 11.88
C MET A 240 6.71 5.83 11.00
N ARG A 241 5.89 5.90 9.94
CA ARG A 241 5.79 7.10 9.10
C ARG A 241 5.46 8.34 9.94
N ARG A 242 4.46 8.25 10.81
CA ARG A 242 4.04 9.36 11.69
C ARG A 242 5.20 9.83 12.58
N ASP A 243 5.94 8.90 13.17
CA ASP A 243 7.09 9.25 14.02
C ASP A 243 8.22 9.90 13.20
N LEU A 244 8.50 9.40 12.00
CA LEU A 244 9.49 9.98 11.10
C LEU A 244 9.05 11.34 10.54
N CYS A 245 7.75 11.57 10.33
CA CYS A 245 7.23 12.89 9.96
C CYS A 245 7.37 13.91 11.09
N ALA A 246 7.24 13.46 12.35
CA ALA A 246 7.49 14.29 13.52
C ALA A 246 8.99 14.54 13.77
N HIS A 247 9.85 13.61 13.35
CA HIS A 247 11.29 13.62 13.54
C HIS A 247 12.07 13.33 12.24
N PRO A 248 11.95 14.18 11.20
CA PRO A 248 12.56 13.96 9.89
C PRO A 248 14.10 13.95 9.96
N GLU A 249 14.69 14.58 10.98
CA GLU A 249 16.13 14.60 11.23
C GLU A 249 16.73 13.19 11.44
N LEU A 250 15.92 12.20 11.82
CA LEU A 250 16.35 10.81 11.95
C LEU A 250 16.74 10.18 10.60
N LEU A 251 16.35 10.79 9.48
CA LEU A 251 16.67 10.38 8.12
C LEU A 251 17.51 11.42 7.36
N ASP A 252 18.13 12.36 8.08
CA ASP A 252 18.83 13.51 7.51
C ASP A 252 17.93 14.39 6.62
N LEU A 253 16.65 14.53 6.99
CA LEU A 253 15.66 15.35 6.28
C LEU A 253 15.28 16.60 7.08
N VAL A 254 14.87 17.65 6.35
CA VAL A 254 14.43 18.94 6.91
C VAL A 254 12.93 18.97 7.15
N ASN A 255 12.17 18.28 6.31
CA ASN A 255 10.73 18.10 6.43
C ASN A 255 10.36 16.73 5.86
N LEU A 256 9.20 16.23 6.27
CA LEU A 256 8.61 15.02 5.73
C LEU A 256 7.10 15.10 5.90
N VAL A 257 6.36 14.89 4.81
CA VAL A 257 4.89 14.92 4.80
C VAL A 257 4.33 13.63 4.20
N PRO A 258 3.28 13.03 4.80
CA PRO A 258 2.61 11.88 4.20
C PRO A 258 2.13 12.18 2.78
N VAL A 259 2.17 11.16 1.92
CA VAL A 259 1.52 11.15 0.60
C VAL A 259 0.64 9.89 0.48
N ASP A 260 -0.24 9.87 -0.53
CA ASP A 260 -1.06 8.70 -0.83
C ASP A 260 -0.18 7.44 -1.00
N PRO A 261 -0.55 6.29 -0.45
CA PRO A 261 0.00 5.01 -0.88
C PRO A 261 -0.10 4.81 -2.40
N ALA A 262 0.70 3.89 -2.95
CA ALA A 262 0.57 3.48 -4.35
C ALA A 262 -0.78 2.79 -4.61
N ILE A 263 -1.24 2.01 -3.64
CA ILE A 263 -2.46 1.21 -3.68
C ILE A 263 -3.22 1.47 -2.39
N GLU A 264 -4.52 1.71 -2.50
CA GLU A 264 -5.35 1.90 -1.31
C GLU A 264 -5.33 0.66 -0.43
N ARG A 265 -5.14 0.84 0.89
CA ARG A 265 -5.19 -0.27 1.85
C ARG A 265 -6.62 -0.78 1.98
N LEU A 266 -6.85 -2.03 1.60
CA LEU A 266 -8.15 -2.70 1.73
C LEU A 266 -8.33 -3.40 3.09
N ASN A 267 -7.24 -3.88 3.69
CA ASN A 267 -7.27 -4.66 4.94
C ASN A 267 -6.25 -4.11 5.94
N LEU A 268 -6.66 -3.94 7.20
CA LEU A 268 -5.81 -3.42 8.27
C LEU A 268 -4.73 -4.40 8.75
N ARG A 269 -4.93 -5.69 8.51
CA ARG A 269 -4.01 -6.75 8.97
C ARG A 269 -2.84 -6.97 8.03
N ASP A 270 -3.03 -6.65 6.76
CA ASP A 270 -2.03 -6.87 5.74
C ASP A 270 -1.07 -5.67 5.74
N PRO A 271 0.26 -5.90 5.78
CA PRO A 271 1.22 -4.83 5.62
C PRO A 271 0.97 -4.09 4.31
N ALA A 272 0.96 -2.76 4.34
CA ALA A 272 0.91 -1.96 3.12
C ALA A 272 1.83 -0.75 3.23
N PRO A 273 2.80 -0.55 2.32
CA PRO A 273 3.78 0.52 2.40
C PRO A 273 3.14 1.89 2.68
N ALA A 274 3.68 2.62 3.66
CA ALA A 274 3.23 3.95 4.03
C ALA A 274 4.25 5.00 3.57
N PRO A 275 3.96 5.76 2.48
CA PRO A 275 4.91 6.71 1.93
C PRO A 275 4.76 8.11 2.50
N ALA A 276 5.86 8.85 2.41
CA ALA A 276 5.96 10.27 2.69
C ALA A 276 7.01 10.90 1.75
N VAL A 277 6.87 12.18 1.44
CA VAL A 277 7.83 12.96 0.65
C VAL A 277 8.38 14.09 1.49
N GLY A 278 9.68 14.33 1.38
CA GLY A 278 10.37 15.37 2.11
C GLY A 278 11.51 15.97 1.30
N SER A 279 12.32 16.79 1.95
CA SER A 279 13.56 17.31 1.37
C SER A 279 14.74 17.20 2.33
N ASP A 280 15.91 16.92 1.79
CA ASP A 280 17.18 17.00 2.53
C ASP A 280 17.70 18.45 2.65
N ALA A 281 18.87 18.61 3.28
CA ALA A 281 19.51 19.91 3.48
C ALA A 281 19.87 20.63 2.16
N ASP A 282 20.10 19.87 1.10
CA ASP A 282 20.42 20.37 -0.24
C ASP A 282 19.17 20.62 -1.10
N ARG A 283 17.97 20.50 -0.50
CA ARG A 283 16.65 20.60 -1.15
C ARG A 283 16.38 19.47 -2.15
N GLY A 284 17.14 18.38 -2.11
CA GLY A 284 16.84 17.17 -2.86
C GLY A 284 15.54 16.56 -2.40
N ARG A 285 14.67 16.18 -3.34
CA ARG A 285 13.38 15.56 -3.07
C ARG A 285 13.59 14.10 -2.69
N VAL A 286 13.16 13.73 -1.48
CA VAL A 286 13.33 12.39 -0.94
C VAL A 286 11.97 11.71 -0.78
N LEU A 287 11.83 10.53 -1.38
CA LEU A 287 10.70 9.64 -1.11
C LEU A 287 11.09 8.69 0.02
N VAL A 288 10.33 8.73 1.12
CA VAL A 288 10.46 7.79 2.23
C VAL A 288 9.32 6.77 2.16
N ILE A 289 9.64 5.49 2.21
CA ILE A 289 8.66 4.40 2.21
C ILE A 289 8.84 3.59 3.48
N CYS A 290 7.84 3.65 4.36
CA CYS A 290 7.81 2.88 5.60
C CYS A 290 7.13 1.54 5.36
N SER A 291 7.76 0.43 5.74
CA SER A 291 7.16 -0.91 5.71
C SER A 291 7.63 -1.74 6.91
N VAL A 292 6.99 -2.89 7.15
CA VAL A 292 7.26 -3.77 8.29
C VAL A 292 7.23 -5.23 7.85
N GLY A 293 8.05 -6.06 8.49
CA GLY A 293 8.16 -7.49 8.18
C GLY A 293 8.60 -7.75 6.74
N VAL A 294 8.17 -8.90 6.21
CA VAL A 294 8.34 -9.25 4.80
C VAL A 294 7.09 -8.81 4.05
N ASP A 295 7.19 -7.66 3.39
CA ASP A 295 6.12 -7.07 2.60
C ASP A 295 6.36 -7.34 1.11
N PRO A 296 5.55 -8.18 0.46
CA PRO A 296 5.74 -8.52 -0.94
C PRO A 296 5.29 -7.41 -1.91
N HIS A 297 4.53 -6.40 -1.43
CA HIS A 297 4.08 -5.26 -2.22
C HIS A 297 5.08 -4.09 -2.23
N LEU A 298 6.10 -4.12 -1.36
CA LEU A 298 7.06 -3.04 -1.20
C LEU A 298 7.68 -2.58 -2.52
N VAL A 299 8.07 -3.52 -3.40
CA VAL A 299 8.71 -3.18 -4.67
C VAL A 299 7.74 -2.51 -5.64
N SER A 300 6.57 -3.10 -5.82
CA SER A 300 5.54 -2.58 -6.72
C SER A 300 5.10 -1.19 -6.28
N ALA A 301 4.89 -1.00 -4.97
CA ALA A 301 4.57 0.30 -4.40
C ALA A 301 5.69 1.32 -4.61
N ALA A 302 6.95 0.94 -4.35
CA ALA A 302 8.08 1.84 -4.53
C ALA A 302 8.28 2.24 -5.99
N ALA A 303 8.11 1.30 -6.92
CA ALA A 303 8.19 1.56 -8.36
C ALA A 303 7.11 2.56 -8.80
N GLU A 304 5.85 2.33 -8.39
CA GLU A 304 4.74 3.26 -8.67
C GLU A 304 5.02 4.66 -8.11
N LEU A 305 5.47 4.74 -6.85
CA LEU A 305 5.75 6.00 -6.18
C LEU A 305 6.96 6.73 -6.78
N VAL A 306 7.97 6.02 -7.28
CA VAL A 306 9.09 6.65 -8.00
C VAL A 306 8.61 7.30 -9.29
N LEU A 307 7.68 6.66 -10.02
CA LEU A 307 7.12 7.23 -11.25
C LEU A 307 6.21 8.42 -10.94
N ARG A 308 5.41 8.35 -9.87
CA ARG A 308 4.48 9.41 -9.47
C ARG A 308 5.16 10.61 -8.82
N GLU A 309 6.07 10.35 -7.89
CA GLU A 309 6.70 11.36 -7.05
C GLU A 309 8.08 11.78 -7.55
N VAL A 310 8.59 11.22 -8.65
CA VAL A 310 9.86 11.61 -9.32
C VAL A 310 10.95 12.08 -8.32
N PRO A 311 11.34 11.26 -7.33
CA PRO A 311 12.26 11.69 -6.28
C PRO A 311 13.72 11.66 -6.77
N ASP A 312 14.58 12.47 -6.15
CA ASP A 312 16.03 12.43 -6.38
C ASP A 312 16.67 11.19 -5.72
N ARG A 313 16.09 10.73 -4.61
CA ARG A 313 16.49 9.48 -3.93
C ARG A 313 15.32 8.86 -3.15
N VAL A 314 15.43 7.56 -2.89
CA VAL A 314 14.47 6.79 -2.08
C VAL A 314 15.13 6.30 -0.79
N VAL A 315 14.40 6.43 0.32
CA VAL A 315 14.74 5.82 1.61
C VAL A 315 13.64 4.84 1.98
N VAL A 316 13.97 3.55 2.04
CA VAL A 316 13.09 2.52 2.56
C VAL A 316 13.38 2.36 4.05
N ALA A 317 12.45 2.81 4.88
CA ALA A 317 12.53 2.72 6.33
C ALA A 317 11.84 1.43 6.79
N LEU A 318 12.60 0.58 7.50
CA LEU A 318 12.10 -0.67 8.09
C LEU A 318 12.45 -0.71 9.57
N PRO A 319 11.70 -1.42 10.42
CA PRO A 319 12.19 -1.79 11.74
C PRO A 319 13.57 -2.46 11.61
N THR A 320 14.48 -2.15 12.52
CA THR A 320 15.88 -2.62 12.42
C THR A 320 15.99 -4.14 12.21
N ARG A 321 15.10 -4.91 12.85
CA ARG A 321 15.03 -6.39 12.72
C ARG A 321 14.58 -6.89 11.34
N ASP A 322 13.88 -6.06 10.57
CA ASP A 322 13.32 -6.39 9.26
C ASP A 322 14.27 -6.02 8.11
N VAL A 323 15.42 -5.42 8.41
CA VAL A 323 16.44 -5.06 7.42
C VAL A 323 17.18 -6.32 6.94
N MET A 324 16.75 -6.86 5.80
CA MET A 324 17.32 -8.08 5.22
C MET A 324 18.12 -7.80 3.93
N THR A 325 19.23 -8.51 3.72
CA THR A 325 20.06 -8.39 2.51
C THR A 325 19.28 -8.61 1.20
N PRO A 326 18.35 -9.58 1.07
CA PRO A 326 17.52 -9.72 -0.12
C PRO A 326 16.68 -8.47 -0.42
N VAL A 327 16.11 -7.82 0.60
CA VAL A 327 15.33 -6.59 0.42
C VAL A 327 16.21 -5.45 -0.09
N LYS A 328 17.40 -5.27 0.50
CA LYS A 328 18.39 -4.29 0.02
C LYS A 328 18.74 -4.47 -1.46
N ARG A 329 18.99 -5.71 -1.88
CA ARG A 329 19.34 -6.04 -3.27
C ARG A 329 18.20 -5.75 -4.23
N VAL A 330 16.97 -6.13 -3.87
CA VAL A 330 15.81 -5.87 -4.72
C VAL A 330 15.50 -4.38 -4.80
N MET A 331 15.58 -3.65 -3.69
CA MET A 331 15.34 -2.21 -3.69
C MET A 331 16.40 -1.40 -4.44
N ALA A 332 17.65 -1.90 -4.48
CA ALA A 332 18.72 -1.31 -5.30
C ALA A 332 18.46 -1.40 -6.81
N ARG A 333 17.44 -2.14 -7.26
CA ARG A 333 17.02 -2.17 -8.67
C ARG A 333 16.19 -0.96 -9.09
N LEU A 334 15.72 -0.12 -8.17
CA LEU A 334 15.10 1.14 -8.57
C LEU A 334 16.11 2.00 -9.34
N ARG A 335 15.65 2.65 -10.42
CA ARG A 335 16.47 3.55 -11.23
C ARG A 335 16.96 4.79 -10.47
N VAL A 336 16.32 5.08 -9.34
CA VAL A 336 16.65 6.19 -8.45
C VAL A 336 17.53 5.66 -7.31
N PRO A 337 18.58 6.40 -6.88
CA PRO A 337 19.42 6.03 -5.74
C PRO A 337 18.57 5.65 -4.52
N THR A 338 18.70 4.40 -4.06
CA THR A 338 17.84 3.84 -3.02
C THR A 338 18.66 3.30 -1.86
N THR A 339 18.25 3.65 -0.64
CA THR A 339 18.85 3.15 0.60
C THR A 339 17.79 2.47 1.47
N VAL A 340 18.15 1.37 2.12
CA VAL A 340 17.30 0.71 3.12
C VAL A 340 17.90 0.92 4.49
N VAL A 341 17.16 1.56 5.38
CA VAL A 341 17.60 1.96 6.73
C VAL A 341 16.79 1.23 7.80
N GLY A 342 17.46 0.91 8.90
CA GLY A 342 16.83 0.38 10.09
C GLY A 342 16.40 1.52 11.00
N VAL A 343 15.16 1.49 11.47
CA VAL A 343 14.58 2.46 12.40
C VAL A 343 14.39 1.79 13.75
N ALA A 344 14.69 2.55 14.82
CA ALA A 344 14.29 2.20 16.18
C ALA A 344 12.84 2.65 16.37
N CYS A 345 11.92 1.70 16.43
CA CYS A 345 10.50 2.01 16.43
C CYS A 345 9.98 2.27 17.84
N SER A 346 9.15 3.31 18.01
CA SER A 346 8.67 3.74 19.33
C SER A 346 7.79 2.69 20.03
N TRP A 347 7.19 1.75 19.30
CA TRP A 347 6.40 0.67 19.90
C TRP A 347 7.26 -0.42 20.57
N ASP A 348 8.54 -0.54 20.23
CA ASP A 348 9.47 -1.53 20.80
C ASP A 348 10.17 -0.99 22.09
N ALA A 349 9.95 0.29 22.44
CA ALA A 349 10.64 0.99 23.53
C ALA A 349 10.25 0.57 24.96
#